data_AF-A0A8S3EUF2-F1
#
_entry.id   AF-A0A8S3EUF2-F1
#
_cell.length_a   1.000
_cell.length_b   1.000
_cell.length_c   1.000
_cell.angle_alpha   90.00
_cell.angle_beta   90.00
_cell.angle_gamma   90.00
#
_symmetry.space_group_name_H-M   'P 1'
#
loop_
_entity.id
_entity.type
_entity.pdbx_description
1 polymer ?
#
loop_
_entity_poly.entity_id
_entity_poly.type
_entity_poly.pdbx_seq_one_letter_code
_entity_poly.pdbx_strand_id
1 'polypeptide(L)'
;DETGVPFVAEAIIANPPSYGHIHCAQKLQIPLHMMFTMPWSPTSAFPHPFCRLNYGTGSSDRLNRLSYGVIELITWSGMRDLINEFREDTLQLPSLHTIEGFQGLTIEKVPYTYCWSPSLVPKPADWPQHISVSGFFFLD
;
A
#
# COMPACT_ATOMS: atom_id res chain seq x y z
N ASP A 1 -24.80 -19.35 -0.65
CA ASP A 1 -26.17 -18.84 -0.84
C ASP A 1 -27.03 -20.02 -1.30
N GLU A 2 -28.33 -19.84 -1.53
CA GLU A 2 -29.20 -20.93 -2.02
C GLU A 2 -29.00 -21.23 -3.52
N THR A 3 -28.14 -20.48 -4.22
CA THR A 3 -27.94 -20.62 -5.67
C THR A 3 -26.95 -21.73 -6.04
N GLY A 4 -26.09 -22.15 -5.09
CA GLY A 4 -25.06 -23.16 -5.32
C GLY A 4 -23.91 -22.69 -6.21
N VAL A 5 -23.89 -21.40 -6.58
CA VAL A 5 -22.82 -20.81 -7.39
C VAL A 5 -21.61 -20.53 -6.50
N PRO A 6 -20.40 -21.00 -6.86
CA PRO A 6 -19.18 -20.65 -6.13
C PRO A 6 -18.92 -19.14 -6.15
N PHE A 7 -18.43 -18.58 -5.05
CA PHE A 7 -17.97 -17.21 -5.02
C PHE A 7 -16.76 -17.03 -5.95
N VAL A 8 -16.80 -16.02 -6.82
CA VAL A 8 -15.70 -15.62 -7.69
C VAL A 8 -15.46 -14.12 -7.48
N ALA A 9 -14.26 -13.76 -7.04
CA ALA A 9 -13.89 -12.35 -6.87
C ALA A 9 -13.44 -11.75 -8.21
N GLU A 10 -13.93 -10.55 -8.52
CA GLU A 10 -13.52 -9.78 -9.70
C GLU A 10 -12.56 -8.64 -9.35
N ALA A 11 -12.37 -8.35 -8.06
CA ALA A 11 -11.44 -7.34 -7.56
C ALA A 11 -11.03 -7.66 -6.12
N ILE A 12 -9.88 -7.12 -5.69
CA ILE A 12 -9.42 -7.16 -4.31
C ILE A 12 -9.42 -5.74 -3.77
N ILE A 13 -10.05 -5.53 -2.62
CA ILE A 13 -9.90 -4.33 -1.80
C ILE A 13 -9.13 -4.73 -0.55
N ALA A 14 -8.00 -4.07 -0.28
CA ALA A 14 -7.14 -4.43 0.84
C ALA A 14 -6.52 -3.21 1.52
N ASN A 15 -6.05 -3.40 2.75
CA ASN A 15 -5.21 -2.43 3.43
C ASN A 15 -3.73 -2.81 3.28
N PRO A 16 -2.80 -1.82 3.25
CA PRO A 16 -1.38 -2.08 3.01
C PRO A 16 -0.70 -3.04 4.01
N PRO A 17 -1.04 -3.02 5.31
CA PRO A 17 -0.44 -3.96 6.27
C PRO A 17 -0.72 -5.45 6.04
N SER A 18 -1.53 -5.84 5.04
CA SER A 18 -1.78 -7.26 4.73
C SER A 18 -0.69 -7.89 3.86
N TYR A 19 0.04 -7.10 3.05
CA TYR A 19 1.18 -7.47 2.19
C TYR A 19 1.00 -8.59 1.14
N GLY A 20 0.10 -9.56 1.31
CA GLY A 20 -0.16 -10.62 0.33
C GLY A 20 -1.04 -10.21 -0.84
N HIS A 21 -1.80 -9.11 -0.70
CA HIS A 21 -2.86 -8.69 -1.62
C HIS A 21 -2.39 -8.52 -3.07
N ILE A 22 -1.20 -7.96 -3.29
CA ILE A 22 -0.67 -7.67 -4.63
C ILE A 22 -0.24 -8.95 -5.33
N HIS A 23 0.26 -9.92 -4.58
CA HIS A 23 0.64 -11.22 -5.11
C HIS A 23 -0.60 -12.07 -5.45
N CYS A 24 -1.63 -12.02 -4.59
CA CYS A 24 -2.92 -12.64 -4.88
C CYS A 24 -3.58 -12.02 -6.12
N ALA A 25 -3.62 -10.69 -6.21
CA ALA A 25 -4.14 -9.97 -7.37
C ALA A 25 -3.38 -10.35 -8.65
N GLN A 26 -2.04 -10.43 -8.58
CA GLN A 26 -1.22 -10.89 -9.68
C GLN A 26 -1.53 -12.34 -10.07
N LYS A 27 -1.70 -13.27 -9.12
CA LYS A 27 -2.02 -14.67 -9.45
C LYS A 27 -3.40 -14.80 -10.08
N LEU A 28 -4.39 -14.11 -9.51
CA LEU A 28 -5.79 -14.18 -9.94
C LEU A 28 -6.07 -13.33 -11.19
N GLN A 29 -5.14 -12.45 -11.58
CA GLN A 29 -5.28 -11.53 -12.72
C GLN A 29 -6.51 -10.62 -12.57
N ILE A 30 -6.74 -10.12 -11.35
CA ILE A 30 -7.85 -9.19 -11.02
C ILE A 30 -7.31 -7.88 -10.44
N PRO A 31 -8.03 -6.76 -10.60
CA PRO A 31 -7.63 -5.47 -10.06
C PRO A 31 -7.49 -5.48 -8.53
N LEU A 32 -6.51 -4.71 -8.05
CA LEU A 32 -6.29 -4.42 -6.63
C LEU A 32 -6.57 -2.93 -6.38
N HIS A 33 -7.35 -2.63 -5.35
CA HIS A 33 -7.55 -1.28 -4.82
C HIS A 33 -7.16 -1.24 -3.35
N MET A 34 -6.29 -0.31 -2.98
CA MET A 34 -5.82 -0.15 -1.62
C MET A 34 -6.67 0.88 -0.88
N MET A 35 -7.19 0.51 0.30
CA MET A 35 -7.98 1.40 1.14
C MET A 35 -7.41 1.45 2.55
N PHE A 36 -7.19 2.65 3.08
CA PHE A 36 -6.62 2.75 4.42
C PHE A 36 -6.91 4.06 5.14
N THR A 37 -6.82 4.03 6.47
CA THR A 37 -7.10 5.17 7.36
C THR A 37 -5.85 5.92 7.81
N MET A 38 -4.66 5.39 7.51
CA MET A 38 -3.37 6.02 7.79
C MET A 38 -2.60 6.25 6.50
N PRO A 39 -1.78 7.31 6.41
CA PRO A 39 -0.99 7.55 5.21
C PRO A 39 0.06 6.46 5.02
N TRP A 40 0.05 5.85 3.84
CA TRP A 40 0.95 4.75 3.48
C TRP A 40 1.69 4.98 2.15
N SER A 41 1.36 6.07 1.46
CA SER A 41 1.94 6.43 0.17
C SER A 41 2.92 7.59 0.36
N PRO A 42 4.12 7.53 -0.26
CA PRO A 42 5.13 8.56 -0.10
C PRO A 42 4.62 9.98 -0.40
N THR A 43 4.85 10.90 0.54
CA THR A 43 4.58 12.34 0.38
C THR A 43 5.58 13.18 1.15
N SER A 44 5.78 14.42 0.73
CA SER A 44 6.50 15.43 1.50
C SER A 44 5.69 16.08 2.62
N ALA A 45 4.35 15.95 2.62
CA ALA A 45 3.48 16.70 3.53
C ALA A 45 3.60 16.26 5.00
N PHE A 46 3.79 14.96 5.25
CA PHE A 46 3.91 14.37 6.58
C PHE A 46 4.66 13.04 6.49
N PRO A 47 5.28 12.59 7.60
CA PRO A 47 6.05 11.36 7.59
C PRO A 47 5.19 10.11 7.68
N HIS A 48 5.82 8.97 7.36
CA HIS A 48 5.24 7.66 7.58
C HIS A 48 4.90 7.47 9.07
N PRO A 49 3.69 7.00 9.44
CA PRO A 49 3.22 6.92 10.83
C PRO A 49 4.14 6.14 11.79
N PHE A 50 4.83 5.13 11.26
CA PHE A 50 5.77 4.28 12.01
C PHE A 50 7.24 4.74 11.95
N CYS A 51 7.54 5.83 11.26
CA CYS A 51 8.90 6.35 11.19
C CYS A 51 9.03 7.63 12.03
N ARG A 52 9.92 7.59 13.02
CA ARG A 52 10.29 8.77 13.83
C ARG A 52 11.70 9.22 13.43
N LEU A 53 11.78 10.08 12.42
CA LEU A 53 13.05 10.73 12.05
C LEU A 53 13.28 11.95 12.95
N ASN A 54 14.55 12.22 13.27
CA ASN A 54 14.93 13.47 13.93
C ASN A 54 14.99 14.58 12.87
N TYR A 55 13.94 15.37 12.78
CA TYR A 55 13.88 16.58 11.96
C TYR A 55 14.70 17.67 12.66
N GLY A 56 16.02 17.69 12.43
CA GLY A 56 16.88 18.79 12.88
C GLY A 56 16.50 20.12 12.22
N THR A 57 17.45 21.03 11.97
CA THR A 57 17.21 22.32 11.31
C THR A 57 16.95 22.25 9.80
N GLY A 58 16.82 21.05 9.22
CA GLY A 58 16.66 20.82 7.79
C GLY A 58 15.20 20.80 7.31
N SER A 59 15.00 20.93 5.99
CA SER A 59 13.68 20.89 5.35
C SER A 59 12.96 19.56 5.62
N SER A 60 11.84 19.62 6.34
CA SER A 60 10.99 18.48 6.73
C SER A 60 10.53 17.63 5.54
N ASP A 61 10.27 18.25 4.39
CA ASP A 61 9.67 17.67 3.19
C ASP A 61 10.39 16.44 2.64
N ARG A 62 11.71 16.51 2.47
CA ARG A 62 12.49 15.38 1.94
C ARG A 62 12.59 14.25 2.97
N LEU A 63 12.67 14.60 4.25
CA LEU A 63 12.72 13.61 5.33
C LEU A 63 11.38 12.87 5.45
N ASN A 64 10.26 13.58 5.31
CA ASN A 64 8.93 13.00 5.25
C ASN A 64 8.83 11.98 4.12
N ARG A 65 9.24 12.34 2.89
CA ARG A 65 9.20 11.40 1.77
C ARG A 65 10.13 10.21 1.96
N LEU A 66 11.34 10.44 2.48
CA LEU A 66 12.31 9.39 2.77
C LEU A 66 11.81 8.39 3.81
N SER A 67 11.03 8.86 4.79
CA SER A 67 10.51 8.02 5.87
C SER A 67 9.66 6.84 5.37
N TYR A 68 8.93 7.00 4.26
CA TYR A 68 8.16 5.93 3.62
C TYR A 68 9.09 4.85 3.05
N GLY A 69 10.12 5.26 2.31
CA GLY A 69 11.11 4.34 1.76
C GLY A 69 11.89 3.60 2.86
N VAL A 70 12.19 4.25 3.99
CA VAL A 70 12.82 3.57 5.12
C VAL A 70 11.93 2.45 5.67
N ILE A 71 10.65 2.73 5.89
CA ILE A 71 9.72 1.73 6.42
C ILE A 71 9.49 0.61 5.40
N GLU A 72 9.27 0.92 4.14
CA GLU A 72 9.12 -0.09 3.08
C GLU A 72 10.37 -0.99 2.97
N LEU A 73 11.59 -0.44 3.10
CA LEU A 73 12.83 -1.24 3.08
C LEU A 73 12.92 -2.18 4.29
N ILE A 74 12.62 -1.68 5.48
CA ILE A 74 12.64 -2.48 6.72
C ILE A 74 11.60 -3.60 6.63
N THR A 75 10.38 -3.25 6.23
CA THR A 75 9.26 -4.17 6.02
C THR A 75 9.62 -5.25 5.00
N TRP A 76 10.17 -4.88 3.84
CA TRP A 76 10.61 -5.85 2.84
C TRP A 76 11.71 -6.76 3.38
N SER A 77 12.71 -6.19 4.07
CA SER A 77 13.81 -6.98 4.63
C SER A 77 13.33 -8.03 5.64
N GLY A 78 12.30 -7.71 6.43
CA GLY A 78 11.71 -8.63 7.41
C GLY A 78 10.75 -9.67 6.84
N MET A 79 10.17 -9.43 5.67
CA MET A 79 9.12 -10.31 5.09
C MET A 79 9.51 -10.98 3.78
N ARG A 80 10.66 -10.63 3.19
CA ARG A 80 11.10 -11.11 1.88
C ARG A 80 10.99 -12.62 1.73
N ASP A 81 11.52 -13.37 2.68
CA ASP A 81 11.56 -14.84 2.60
C ASP A 81 10.15 -15.43 2.67
N LEU A 82 9.32 -14.95 3.61
CA LEU A 82 7.92 -15.36 3.75
C LEU A 82 7.09 -15.05 2.50
N ILE A 83 7.29 -13.87 1.90
CA ILE A 83 6.60 -13.46 0.67
C ILE A 83 7.05 -14.32 -0.50
N ASN A 84 8.35 -14.56 -0.65
CA ASN A 84 8.88 -15.35 -1.76
C ASN A 84 8.49 -16.83 -1.65
N GLU A 85 8.53 -17.41 -0.45
CA GLU A 85 8.01 -18.76 -0.19
C GLU A 85 6.52 -18.85 -0.54
N PHE A 86 5.70 -17.90 -0.08
CA PHE A 86 4.28 -17.85 -0.45
C PHE A 86 4.07 -17.73 -1.97
N ARG A 87 4.89 -16.92 -2.65
CA ARG A 87 4.81 -16.74 -4.11
C ARG A 87 5.16 -18.02 -4.85
N GLU A 88 6.26 -18.67 -4.50
CA GLU A 88 6.77 -19.84 -5.22
C GLU A 88 5.94 -21.08 -4.89
N ASP A 89 5.74 -21.38 -3.61
CA ASP A 89 5.13 -22.64 -3.17
C ASP A 89 3.61 -22.63 -3.28
N THR A 90 2.96 -21.51 -2.97
CA THR A 90 1.48 -21.42 -2.98
C THR A 90 0.96 -20.83 -4.28
N LEU A 91 1.46 -19.65 -4.67
CA LEU A 91 0.92 -18.94 -5.83
C LEU A 91 1.53 -19.41 -7.15
N GLN A 92 2.62 -20.18 -7.14
CA GLN A 92 3.34 -20.61 -8.35
C GLN A 92 3.71 -19.39 -9.21
N LEU A 93 4.20 -18.33 -8.56
CA LEU A 93 4.74 -17.11 -9.14
C LEU A 93 6.24 -17.05 -8.85
N PRO A 94 7.07 -16.43 -9.73
CA PRO A 94 8.49 -16.24 -9.46
C PRO A 94 8.72 -15.41 -8.19
N SER A 95 9.79 -15.69 -7.44
CA SER A 95 10.26 -14.80 -6.38
C SER A 95 10.53 -13.38 -6.89
N LEU A 96 10.35 -12.40 -6.01
CA LEU A 96 10.63 -10.99 -6.30
C LEU A 96 12.09 -10.66 -6.03
N HIS A 97 12.64 -9.82 -6.90
CA HIS A 97 13.87 -9.10 -6.61
C HIS A 97 13.60 -7.89 -5.71
N THR A 98 14.65 -7.35 -5.08
CA THR A 98 14.53 -6.33 -4.03
C THR A 98 13.72 -5.11 -4.44
N ILE A 99 13.90 -4.60 -5.67
CA ILE A 99 13.17 -3.40 -6.14
C ILE A 99 11.67 -3.68 -6.27
N GLU A 100 11.30 -4.86 -6.78
CA GLU A 100 9.91 -5.25 -6.99
C GLU A 100 9.19 -5.47 -5.67
N GLY A 101 9.85 -6.11 -4.69
CA GLY A 101 9.32 -6.28 -3.34
C GLY A 101 9.22 -4.97 -2.55
N PHE A 102 10.16 -4.05 -2.77
CA PHE A 102 10.22 -2.76 -2.09
C PHE A 102 9.24 -1.72 -2.66
N GLN A 103 9.13 -1.60 -3.99
CA GLN A 103 8.39 -0.50 -4.64
C GLN A 103 7.25 -0.96 -5.55
N GLY A 104 6.89 -2.25 -5.57
CA GLY A 104 5.92 -2.81 -6.50
C GLY A 104 4.60 -2.04 -6.55
N LEU A 105 4.01 -1.72 -5.39
CA LEU A 105 2.77 -0.94 -5.30
C LEU A 105 2.88 0.45 -5.97
N THR A 106 4.02 1.12 -5.79
CA THR A 106 4.27 2.46 -6.36
C THR A 106 4.57 2.38 -7.85
N ILE A 107 5.37 1.41 -8.29
CA ILE A 107 5.74 1.21 -9.70
C ILE A 107 4.51 0.88 -10.53
N GLU A 108 3.68 -0.04 -10.04
CA GLU A 108 2.44 -0.47 -10.72
C GLU A 108 1.30 0.53 -10.59
N LYS A 109 1.48 1.64 -9.87
CA LYS A 109 0.48 2.70 -9.65
C LYS A 109 -0.86 2.15 -9.16
N VAL A 110 -0.80 1.18 -8.24
CA VAL A 110 -2.00 0.56 -7.66
C VAL A 110 -2.88 1.67 -7.07
N PRO A 111 -4.19 1.73 -7.37
CA PRO A 111 -5.05 2.79 -6.88
C PRO A 111 -5.17 2.75 -5.35
N TYR A 112 -5.12 3.92 -4.72
CA TYR A 112 -5.28 4.11 -3.28
C TYR A 112 -6.45 5.04 -2.99
N THR A 113 -7.24 4.69 -1.97
CA THR A 113 -8.22 5.59 -1.35
C THR A 113 -7.98 5.67 0.14
N TYR A 114 -7.71 6.88 0.61
CA TYR A 114 -7.55 7.18 2.01
C TYR A 114 -8.85 7.61 2.65
N CYS A 115 -9.23 6.91 3.72
CA CYS A 115 -10.55 6.95 4.32
C CYS A 115 -10.59 7.95 5.50
N TRP A 116 -10.17 9.19 5.24
CA TRP A 116 -10.24 10.29 6.19
C TRP A 116 -10.88 11.53 5.55
N SER A 117 -11.36 12.45 6.37
CA SER A 117 -11.93 13.72 5.89
C SER A 117 -10.86 14.61 5.23
N PRO A 118 -11.10 15.12 4.00
CA PRO A 118 -10.24 16.14 3.39
C PRO A 118 -10.14 17.43 4.21
N SER A 119 -11.13 17.72 5.06
CA SER A 119 -11.11 18.86 5.98
C SER A 119 -10.16 18.63 7.17
N LEU A 120 -9.87 17.37 7.51
CA LEU A 120 -8.93 17.01 8.57
C LEU A 120 -7.51 16.90 8.01
N VAL A 121 -7.33 16.11 6.95
CA VAL A 121 -6.07 15.98 6.23
C VAL A 121 -6.36 16.13 4.74
N PRO A 122 -6.00 17.27 4.12
CA PRO A 122 -6.20 17.45 2.69
C PRO A 122 -5.31 16.48 1.90
N LYS A 123 -5.73 16.16 0.68
CA LYS A 123 -4.88 15.40 -0.25
C LYS A 123 -3.56 16.16 -0.46
N PRO A 124 -2.40 15.56 -0.19
CA PRO A 124 -1.10 16.12 -0.53
C PRO A 124 -0.99 16.49 -2.01
N ALA A 125 -0.39 17.65 -2.30
CA ALA A 125 -0.25 18.17 -3.66
C ALA A 125 0.69 17.30 -4.53
N ASP A 126 1.60 16.55 -3.91
CA ASP A 126 2.55 15.66 -4.59
C ASP A 126 2.02 14.23 -4.80
N TRP A 127 0.77 13.95 -4.41
CA TRP A 127 0.13 12.67 -4.72
C TRP A 127 -0.43 12.62 -6.14
N PRO A 128 -0.12 11.55 -6.90
CA PRO A 128 -0.64 11.34 -8.23
C PRO A 128 -2.17 11.11 -8.25
N GLN A 129 -2.75 11.09 -9.45
CA GLN A 129 -4.20 10.97 -9.63
C GLN A 129 -4.79 9.64 -9.15
N HIS A 130 -4.02 8.55 -9.16
CA HIS A 130 -4.47 7.23 -8.68
C HIS A 130 -4.58 7.13 -7.16
N ILE A 131 -4.18 8.18 -6.42
CA ILE A 131 -4.30 8.25 -4.97
C ILE A 131 -5.34 9.30 -4.62
N SER A 132 -6.36 8.90 -3.88
CA SER A 132 -7.53 9.73 -3.54
C SER A 132 -7.76 9.78 -2.03
N VAL A 133 -8.48 10.81 -1.58
CA VAL A 133 -9.01 10.92 -0.21
C VAL A 133 -10.52 10.99 -0.34
N SER A 134 -11.25 10.03 0.22
CA SER A 134 -12.69 9.89 0.03
C SER A 134 -13.54 10.66 1.04
N GLY A 135 -13.02 10.91 2.24
CA GLY A 135 -13.85 11.16 3.41
C GLY A 135 -13.91 9.95 4.34
N PHE A 136 -14.52 10.14 5.50
CA PHE A 136 -14.80 9.04 6.43
C PHE A 136 -15.87 8.12 5.87
N PHE A 137 -15.79 6.84 6.26
CA PHE A 137 -16.85 5.88 6.02
C PHE A 137 -17.79 5.88 7.21
N PHE A 138 -19.07 6.03 6.91
CA PHE A 138 -20.17 5.98 7.85
C PHE A 138 -21.01 4.74 7.52
N LEU A 139 -21.64 4.14 8.53
CA LEU A 139 -22.49 2.95 8.35
C LEU A 139 -23.92 3.34 7.92
N ASP A 140 -24.20 4.62 8.03
CA ASP A 140 -25.48 5.33 7.97
C ASP A 140 -26.17 5.27 6.59
#